data_AF-A0A1E5VWI3-F1
#
_entry.id   AF-A0A1E5VWI3-F1
#
_cell.length_a   1.000
_cell.length_b   1.000
_cell.length_c   1.000
_cell.angle_alpha   90.00
_cell.angle_beta   90.00
_cell.angle_gamma   90.00
#
_symmetry.space_group_name_H-M   'P 1'
#
loop_
_entity.id
_entity.type
_entity.pdbx_description
1 polymer ?
#
loop_
_entity_poly.entity_id
_entity_poly.type
_entity_poly.pdbx_seq_one_letter_code
_entity_poly.pdbx_strand_id
1 'polypeptide(L)'
;MPLATALVALAAVLPALAAATVGPVVDRRLVLTPGHMCGTQGRYAPGSAYEANLRRLAATVAAEVNASPCNCSAGTVAGRRPDQVTASVYCYWRAGASSSDCGACVALAFREAQRLCPYHRQAVAVVDGGACSVSFLDAQRREQKLGKVHDGDVTFIFHSGYAWFWWISYGWSLLNPDVLLILLFQAAGLGCVVFLFLQEWRTQ
;
A
#
# COMPACT_ATOMS: atom_id res chain seq x y z
N MET A 1 -29.63 -9.42 73.61
CA MET A 1 -29.56 -8.11 72.92
C MET A 1 -28.21 -7.50 73.28
N PRO A 2 -27.23 -7.47 72.36
CA PRO A 2 -27.09 -6.29 71.50
C PRO A 2 -26.45 -6.65 70.15
N LEU A 3 -27.24 -7.20 69.22
CA LEU A 3 -26.82 -7.35 67.82
C LEU A 3 -27.02 -6.02 67.03
N ALA A 4 -27.46 -4.97 67.72
CA ALA A 4 -27.84 -3.68 67.15
C ALA A 4 -26.73 -2.61 67.21
N THR A 5 -25.60 -2.87 67.88
CA THR A 5 -24.50 -1.89 68.01
C THR A 5 -23.40 -2.04 66.95
N ALA A 6 -23.39 -3.13 66.16
CA ALA A 6 -22.37 -3.34 65.14
C ALA A 6 -22.63 -2.60 63.82
N LEU A 7 -23.87 -2.16 63.56
CA LEU A 7 -24.25 -1.56 62.26
C LEU A 7 -24.07 -0.04 62.19
N VAL A 8 -23.88 0.65 63.32
CA VAL A 8 -23.72 2.12 63.32
C VAL A 8 -22.25 2.54 63.10
N ALA A 9 -21.29 1.65 63.33
CA ALA A 9 -19.87 1.95 63.11
C ALA A 9 -19.43 1.95 61.63
N LEU A 10 -20.23 1.38 60.72
CA LEU A 10 -19.89 1.29 59.30
C LEU A 10 -20.40 2.46 58.45
N ALA A 11 -21.25 3.33 58.99
CA ALA A 11 -21.81 4.47 58.25
C ALA A 11 -21.00 5.78 58.37
N ALA A 12 -20.01 5.84 59.26
CA ALA A 12 -19.25 7.07 59.52
C ALA A 12 -17.98 7.25 58.67
N VAL A 13 -17.61 6.27 57.84
CA VAL A 13 -16.36 6.32 57.04
C VAL A 13 -16.60 6.81 55.61
N LEU A 14 -17.86 7.01 55.20
CA LEU A 14 -18.20 7.21 53.78
C LEU A 14 -18.20 8.66 53.22
N PRO A 15 -18.07 9.78 53.94
CA PRO A 15 -18.03 11.09 53.26
C PRO A 15 -16.63 11.66 53.01
N ALA A 16 -15.53 10.99 53.38
CA ALA A 16 -14.18 11.56 53.24
C ALA A 16 -13.46 11.27 51.91
N LEU A 17 -14.10 10.57 50.96
CA LEU A 17 -13.50 10.23 49.66
C LEU A 17 -14.03 11.07 48.48
N ALA A 18 -14.91 12.03 48.73
CA ALA A 18 -15.53 12.85 47.68
C ALA A 18 -14.84 14.21 47.44
N ALA A 19 -13.66 14.44 48.00
CA ALA A 19 -12.88 15.65 47.75
C ALA A 19 -11.47 15.29 47.30
N ALA A 20 -11.06 15.86 46.16
CA ALA A 20 -9.71 15.81 45.58
C ALA A 20 -9.33 14.61 44.70
N THR A 21 -10.09 14.34 43.65
CA THR A 21 -9.50 13.84 42.39
C THR A 21 -10.10 14.50 41.14
N VAL A 22 -10.43 15.79 41.20
CA VAL A 22 -10.20 16.60 40.00
C VAL A 22 -8.71 16.89 40.00
N GLY A 23 -7.92 15.88 39.62
CA GLY A 23 -6.56 16.13 39.16
C GLY A 23 -6.61 17.23 38.10
N PRO A 24 -5.55 18.03 37.92
CA PRO A 24 -5.54 18.98 36.82
C PRO A 24 -5.98 18.22 35.58
N VAL A 25 -6.97 18.75 34.85
CA VAL A 25 -7.20 18.33 33.47
C VAL A 25 -5.87 18.61 32.80
N VAL A 26 -4.99 17.62 32.79
CA VAL A 26 -3.77 17.66 32.03
C VAL A 26 -4.31 17.66 30.63
N ASP A 27 -4.38 18.86 30.05
CA ASP A 27 -4.50 19.03 28.62
C ASP A 27 -3.25 18.36 28.04
N ARG A 28 -3.38 17.05 27.88
CA ARG A 28 -2.39 16.17 27.29
C ARG A 28 -2.48 16.48 25.81
N ARG A 29 -1.96 17.63 25.42
CA ARG A 29 -1.21 17.73 24.18
C ARG A 29 -0.08 16.73 24.33
N LEU A 30 -0.38 15.45 24.04
CA LEU A 30 0.67 14.50 23.68
C LEU A 30 1.35 15.19 22.51
N VAL A 31 2.53 15.75 22.76
CA VAL A 31 3.50 15.99 21.71
C VAL A 31 3.93 14.59 21.30
N LEU A 32 3.08 13.91 20.51
CA LEU A 32 3.48 12.69 19.83
C LEU A 32 4.62 13.08 18.92
N THR A 33 5.72 12.35 19.03
CA THR A 33 6.82 12.42 18.07
C THR A 33 6.23 12.35 16.66
N PRO A 34 6.63 13.25 15.75
CA PRO A 34 6.20 13.17 14.37
C PRO A 34 6.46 11.78 13.80
N GLY A 35 5.40 11.10 13.36
CA GLY A 35 5.52 9.82 12.68
C GLY A 35 6.11 10.07 11.30
N HIS A 36 7.04 9.23 10.84
CA HIS A 36 7.59 9.35 9.49
C HIS A 36 7.89 7.99 8.86
N MET A 37 7.81 7.94 7.53
CA MET A 37 8.26 6.80 6.73
C MET A 37 9.00 7.32 5.51
N CYS A 38 10.25 6.91 5.34
CA CYS A 38 11.04 7.25 4.17
C CYS A 38 10.86 6.18 3.10
N GLY A 39 10.51 6.59 1.89
CA GLY A 39 10.28 5.69 0.78
C GLY A 39 11.56 5.20 0.12
N THR A 40 11.40 4.19 -0.74
CA THR A 40 12.48 3.50 -1.47
C THR A 40 12.63 4.00 -2.91
N GLN A 41 12.15 5.21 -3.22
CA GLN A 41 12.31 5.85 -4.53
C GLN A 41 13.70 6.44 -4.74
N GLY A 42 14.66 6.14 -3.87
CA GLY A 42 16.01 6.68 -3.93
C GLY A 42 16.08 8.11 -3.41
N ARG A 43 17.24 8.74 -3.61
CA ARG A 43 17.54 10.08 -3.11
C ARG A 43 17.68 11.09 -4.26
N TYR A 44 17.39 12.35 -3.99
CA TYR A 44 17.66 13.48 -4.89
C TYR A 44 18.91 14.22 -4.44
N ALA A 45 19.54 14.96 -5.35
CA ALA A 45 20.71 15.77 -5.01
C ALA A 45 20.28 17.11 -4.37
N PRO A 46 21.00 17.61 -3.34
CA PRO A 46 20.78 18.96 -2.83
C PRO A 46 20.94 20.00 -3.95
N GLY A 47 20.07 21.00 -3.99
CA GLY A 47 20.05 22.03 -5.03
C GLY A 47 19.50 21.57 -6.38
N SER A 48 18.97 20.35 -6.49
CA SER A 48 18.37 19.85 -7.73
C SER A 48 17.06 20.56 -8.06
N ALA A 49 16.65 20.51 -9.34
CA ALA A 49 15.33 20.98 -9.76
C ALA A 49 14.19 20.28 -9.01
N TYR A 50 14.39 18.99 -8.64
CA TYR A 50 13.45 18.24 -7.80
C TYR A 50 13.22 18.92 -6.44
N GLU A 51 14.29 19.36 -5.76
CA GLU A 51 14.18 20.03 -4.47
C GLU A 51 13.44 21.37 -4.59
N ALA A 52 13.75 22.15 -5.63
CA ALA A 52 13.05 23.40 -5.91
C ALA A 52 11.55 23.16 -6.18
N ASN A 53 11.22 22.12 -6.96
CA ASN A 53 9.84 21.73 -7.25
C ASN A 53 9.12 21.25 -5.98
N LEU A 54 9.78 20.48 -5.11
CA LEU A 54 9.23 20.04 -3.82
C LEU A 54 8.93 21.23 -2.90
N ARG A 55 9.82 22.22 -2.81
CA ARG A 55 9.59 23.43 -2.01
C ARG A 55 8.43 24.27 -2.56
N ARG A 56 8.35 24.43 -3.88
CA ARG A 56 7.23 25.11 -4.54
C ARG A 56 5.92 24.39 -4.25
N LEU A 57 5.91 23.06 -4.39
CA LEU A 57 4.75 22.23 -4.11
C LEU A 57 4.26 22.38 -2.69
N ALA A 58 5.17 22.33 -1.70
CA ALA A 58 4.83 22.51 -0.30
C ALA A 58 4.10 23.84 -0.03
N ALA A 59 4.57 24.93 -0.66
CA ALA A 59 3.93 26.25 -0.54
C ALA A 59 2.56 26.30 -1.23
N THR A 60 2.46 25.75 -2.45
CA THR A 60 1.20 25.71 -3.21
C THR A 60 0.14 24.90 -2.47
N VAL A 61 0.48 23.69 -2.02
CA VAL A 61 -0.46 22.82 -1.28
C VAL A 61 -0.91 23.50 0.01
N ALA A 62 0.01 24.08 0.79
CA ALA A 62 -0.34 24.74 2.05
C ALA A 62 -1.30 25.92 1.83
N ALA A 63 -1.12 26.68 0.74
CA ALA A 63 -2.03 27.76 0.36
C ALA A 63 -3.40 27.22 -0.10
N GLU A 64 -3.43 26.16 -0.91
CA GLU A 64 -4.67 25.52 -1.36
C GLU A 64 -5.51 24.98 -0.19
N VAL A 65 -4.87 24.32 0.78
CA VAL A 65 -5.58 23.81 1.96
C VAL A 65 -6.16 24.95 2.80
N ASN A 66 -5.41 26.03 2.99
CA ASN A 66 -5.90 27.21 3.72
C ASN A 66 -7.03 27.94 2.98
N ALA A 67 -7.01 27.97 1.66
CA ALA A 67 -8.06 28.56 0.85
C ALA A 67 -9.31 27.66 0.79
N SER A 68 -9.19 26.38 1.13
CA SER A 68 -10.29 25.43 1.09
C SER A 68 -11.23 25.64 2.27
N PRO A 69 -12.53 25.91 2.03
CA PRO A 69 -13.49 26.20 3.11
C PRO A 69 -13.73 25.00 4.03
N CYS A 70 -13.38 23.79 3.60
CA CYS A 70 -13.55 22.58 4.39
C CYS A 70 -12.26 22.09 5.07
N ASN A 71 -11.14 22.83 4.95
CA ASN A 71 -9.83 22.42 5.47
C ASN A 71 -9.42 21.00 4.99
N CYS A 72 -9.93 20.58 3.83
CA CYS A 72 -9.84 19.22 3.36
C CYS A 72 -8.46 18.87 2.80
N SER A 73 -8.21 17.56 2.71
CA SER A 73 -7.09 16.97 1.98
C SER A 73 -6.91 17.58 0.60
N ALA A 74 -5.70 18.02 0.30
CA ALA A 74 -5.34 18.53 -1.02
C ALA A 74 -4.25 17.63 -1.62
N GLY A 75 -4.31 17.43 -2.93
CA GLY A 75 -3.26 16.75 -3.67
C GLY A 75 -2.92 17.55 -4.91
N THR A 76 -1.64 17.84 -5.11
CA THR A 76 -1.18 18.57 -6.29
C THR A 76 0.17 18.05 -6.76
N VAL A 77 0.57 18.51 -7.93
CA VAL A 77 1.77 18.07 -8.65
C VAL A 77 2.57 19.30 -9.05
N ALA A 78 3.88 19.27 -8.82
CA ALA A 78 4.79 20.33 -9.26
C ALA A 78 5.95 19.76 -10.07
N GLY A 79 6.42 20.56 -11.02
CA GLY A 79 7.53 20.22 -11.89
C GLY A 79 7.13 19.49 -13.17
N ARG A 80 8.13 19.23 -14.00
CA ARG A 80 8.02 18.43 -15.24
C ARG A 80 8.97 17.24 -15.14
N ARG A 81 8.68 16.18 -15.91
CA ARG A 81 9.55 15.00 -15.99
C ARG A 81 10.98 15.43 -16.38
N PRO A 82 12.04 14.86 -15.76
CA PRO A 82 12.04 13.76 -14.79
C PRO A 82 11.83 14.21 -13.32
N ASP A 83 11.83 15.51 -13.01
CA ASP A 83 11.79 16.05 -11.65
C ASP A 83 10.37 16.41 -11.18
N GLN A 84 9.38 15.60 -11.58
CA GLN A 84 7.98 15.79 -11.23
C GLN A 84 7.69 15.21 -9.84
N VAL A 85 7.15 16.04 -8.96
CA VAL A 85 6.80 15.69 -7.58
C VAL A 85 5.28 15.70 -7.43
N THR A 86 4.72 14.64 -6.90
CA THR A 86 3.32 14.57 -6.48
C THR A 86 3.28 14.61 -4.96
N ALA A 87 2.41 15.45 -4.40
CA ALA A 87 2.15 15.47 -2.97
C ALA A 87 0.65 15.36 -2.70
N SER A 88 0.34 14.64 -1.64
CA SER A 88 -0.99 14.46 -1.09
C SER A 88 -0.92 14.74 0.39
N VAL A 89 -1.78 15.64 0.86
CA VAL A 89 -1.81 16.08 2.25
C VAL A 89 -3.20 15.86 2.81
N TYR A 90 -3.25 15.50 4.08
CA TYR A 90 -4.47 15.36 4.85
C TYR A 90 -4.40 16.36 5.99
N CYS A 91 -5.49 17.08 6.22
CA CYS A 91 -5.59 17.99 7.35
C CYS A 91 -6.92 17.79 8.08
N TYR A 92 -6.84 17.60 9.40
CA TYR A 92 -7.97 17.61 10.32
C TYR A 92 -7.70 18.57 11.50
N TRP A 93 -7.12 19.73 11.20
CA TRP A 93 -6.72 20.69 12.21
C TRP A 93 -7.86 21.02 13.21
N ARG A 94 -7.52 21.03 14.50
CA ARG A 94 -8.41 21.42 15.61
C ARG A 94 -7.75 22.53 16.41
N ALA A 95 -8.55 23.38 17.07
CA ALA A 95 -8.12 24.52 17.90
C ALA A 95 -7.22 24.19 19.12
N GLY A 96 -6.70 22.95 19.23
CA GLY A 96 -5.73 22.51 20.24
C GLY A 96 -4.42 21.95 19.64
N ALA A 97 -4.24 21.99 18.32
CA ALA A 97 -3.01 21.55 17.67
C ALA A 97 -1.83 22.51 17.94
N SER A 98 -0.60 22.09 17.63
CA SER A 98 0.58 22.96 17.77
C SER A 98 0.60 24.07 16.71
N SER A 99 0.06 23.77 15.53
CA SER A 99 -0.09 24.70 14.42
C SER A 99 -1.34 25.59 14.58
N SER A 100 -1.29 26.82 14.03
CA SER A 100 -2.42 27.77 14.11
C SER A 100 -3.57 27.44 13.16
N ASP A 101 -3.25 26.87 11.98
CA ASP A 101 -4.19 26.58 10.91
C ASP A 101 -3.74 25.34 10.12
N CYS A 102 -4.58 24.83 9.23
CA CYS A 102 -4.26 23.67 8.41
C CYS A 102 -3.00 23.86 7.54
N GLY A 103 -2.84 25.00 6.90
CA GLY A 103 -1.69 25.28 6.05
C GLY A 103 -0.38 25.40 6.84
N ALA A 104 -0.44 25.95 8.06
CA ALA A 104 0.72 25.97 8.97
C ALA A 104 1.12 24.54 9.36
N CYS A 105 0.14 23.69 9.63
CA CYS A 105 0.33 22.29 9.98
C CYS A 105 0.89 21.45 8.81
N VAL A 106 0.40 21.68 7.60
CA VAL A 106 0.96 21.07 6.38
C VAL A 106 2.39 21.54 6.12
N ALA A 107 2.68 22.83 6.28
CA ALA A 107 4.04 23.37 6.14
C ALA A 107 5.01 22.76 7.16
N LEU A 108 4.56 22.58 8.42
CA LEU A 108 5.31 21.88 9.45
C LEU A 108 5.56 20.42 9.06
N ALA A 109 4.53 19.72 8.56
CA ALA A 109 4.67 18.35 8.09
C ALA A 109 5.68 18.19 6.95
N PHE A 110 5.70 19.10 5.98
CA PHE A 110 6.74 19.10 4.93
C PHE A 110 8.15 19.32 5.49
N ARG A 111 8.29 20.22 6.47
CA ARG A 111 9.58 20.48 7.13
C ARG A 111 10.06 19.26 7.90
N GLU A 112 9.20 18.63 8.70
CA GLU A 112 9.54 17.41 9.42
C GLU A 112 9.81 16.24 8.48
N ALA A 113 9.07 16.12 7.37
CA ALA A 113 9.35 15.11 6.35
C ALA A 113 10.75 15.25 5.76
N GLN A 114 11.20 16.48 5.46
CA GLN A 114 12.55 16.73 4.95
C GLN A 114 13.62 16.53 6.02
N ARG A 115 13.34 16.87 7.28
CA ARG A 115 14.26 16.69 8.41
C ARG A 115 14.47 15.21 8.77
N LEU A 116 13.38 14.44 8.77
CA LEU A 116 13.37 13.02 9.15
C LEU A 116 13.78 12.11 7.98
N CYS A 117 13.45 12.49 6.74
CA CYS A 117 13.82 11.79 5.52
C CYS A 117 14.68 12.68 4.59
N PRO A 118 15.94 12.98 4.97
CA PRO A 118 16.79 13.88 4.20
C PRO A 118 17.05 13.35 2.79
N TYR A 119 16.77 14.18 1.79
CA TYR A 119 17.00 13.91 0.37
C TYR A 119 16.21 12.73 -0.21
N HIS A 120 15.21 12.16 0.48
CA HIS A 120 14.41 11.06 -0.06
C HIS A 120 13.39 11.55 -1.10
N ARG A 121 13.29 10.89 -2.25
CA ARG A 121 12.29 11.18 -3.31
C ARG A 121 10.87 10.73 -2.97
N GLN A 122 10.70 10.10 -1.82
CA GLN A 122 9.41 9.70 -1.29
C GLN A 122 9.48 9.76 0.22
N ALA A 123 8.52 10.43 0.85
CA ALA A 123 8.38 10.43 2.30
C ALA A 123 6.92 10.62 2.70
N VAL A 124 6.60 10.09 3.87
CA VAL A 124 5.37 10.38 4.59
C VAL A 124 5.75 10.94 5.95
N ALA A 125 5.13 12.02 6.38
CA ALA A 125 5.26 12.56 7.72
C ALA A 125 3.89 12.89 8.30
N VAL A 126 3.76 12.69 9.59
CA VAL A 126 2.56 12.92 10.38
C VAL A 126 2.96 13.80 11.56
N VAL A 127 2.29 14.94 11.73
CA VAL A 127 2.59 15.93 12.78
C VAL A 127 1.36 16.21 13.64
N ASP A 128 1.56 16.97 14.72
CA ASP A 128 0.46 17.45 15.59
C ASP A 128 -0.45 16.34 16.12
N GLY A 129 0.16 15.25 16.59
CA GLY A 129 -0.59 14.10 17.12
C GLY A 129 -1.42 13.36 16.07
N GLY A 130 -1.15 13.61 14.79
CA GLY A 130 -1.89 13.07 13.67
C GLY A 130 -2.61 14.14 12.86
N ALA A 131 -2.84 15.34 13.40
CA ALA A 131 -3.73 16.36 12.82
C ALA A 131 -3.44 16.66 11.35
N CYS A 132 -2.18 16.55 10.93
CA CYS A 132 -1.82 16.62 9.53
C CYS A 132 -0.88 15.52 9.13
N SER A 133 -1.06 15.04 7.90
CA SER A 133 -0.09 14.18 7.24
C SER A 133 0.24 14.71 5.86
N VAL A 134 1.49 14.55 5.48
CA VAL A 134 2.01 14.86 4.15
C VAL A 134 2.62 13.59 3.60
N SER A 135 2.29 13.30 2.35
CA SER A 135 2.95 12.27 1.56
C SER A 135 3.41 12.90 0.26
N PHE A 136 4.68 12.73 -0.09
CA PHE A 136 5.19 13.13 -1.40
C PHE A 136 5.98 12.00 -2.04
N LEU A 137 5.96 11.95 -3.36
CA LEU A 137 6.62 10.94 -4.17
C LEU A 137 6.99 11.47 -5.55
N ASP A 138 7.99 10.88 -6.17
CA ASP A 138 8.36 11.06 -7.57
C ASP A 138 7.37 10.29 -8.46
N ALA A 139 6.62 11.03 -9.26
CA ALA A 139 5.54 10.47 -10.08
C ALA A 139 6.08 9.46 -11.10
N GLN A 140 7.21 9.79 -11.73
CA GLN A 140 7.85 8.93 -12.73
C GLN A 140 8.36 7.64 -12.13
N ARG A 141 9.02 7.72 -10.98
CA ARG A 141 9.54 6.52 -10.35
C ARG A 141 8.44 5.61 -9.81
N ARG A 142 7.29 6.16 -9.43
CA ARG A 142 6.11 5.36 -9.06
C ARG A 142 5.58 4.58 -10.27
N GLU A 143 5.39 5.26 -11.41
CA GLU A 143 4.96 4.61 -12.67
C GLU A 143 5.95 3.51 -13.10
N GLN A 144 7.25 3.79 -13.06
CA GLN A 144 8.27 2.78 -13.40
C GLN A 144 8.25 1.58 -12.46
N LYS A 145 8.09 1.78 -11.14
CA LYS A 145 7.96 0.66 -10.20
C LYS A 145 6.71 -0.15 -10.48
N LEU A 146 5.58 0.51 -10.74
CA LEU A 146 4.33 -0.17 -11.07
C LEU A 146 4.42 -0.93 -12.40
N GLY A 147 5.12 -0.37 -13.39
CA GLY A 147 5.44 -1.05 -14.64
C GLY A 147 6.32 -2.28 -14.42
N LYS A 148 7.29 -2.23 -13.51
CA LYS A 148 8.10 -3.39 -13.11
C LYS A 148 7.33 -4.42 -12.29
N VAL A 149 6.33 -4.02 -11.51
CA VAL A 149 5.43 -4.97 -10.85
C VAL A 149 4.62 -5.71 -11.91
N HIS A 150 4.04 -5.00 -12.88
CA HIS A 150 3.37 -5.66 -14.01
C HIS A 150 4.34 -6.55 -14.80
N ASP A 151 5.55 -6.08 -15.09
CA ASP A 151 6.54 -6.88 -15.81
C ASP A 151 7.00 -8.08 -14.99
N GLY A 152 7.17 -7.95 -13.67
CA GLY A 152 7.59 -9.04 -12.78
C GLY A 152 6.49 -10.08 -12.51
N ASP A 153 5.26 -9.65 -12.25
CA ASP A 153 4.12 -10.56 -12.01
C ASP A 153 3.65 -11.21 -13.31
N VAL A 154 3.59 -10.45 -14.42
CA VAL A 154 3.17 -10.99 -15.71
C VAL A 154 4.29 -11.83 -16.33
N THR A 155 5.56 -11.40 -16.29
CA THR A 155 6.64 -12.22 -16.88
C THR A 155 6.87 -13.52 -16.12
N PHE A 156 6.62 -13.61 -14.81
CA PHE A 156 6.65 -14.89 -14.09
C PHE A 156 5.52 -15.84 -14.53
N ILE A 157 4.31 -15.32 -14.78
CA ILE A 157 3.21 -16.12 -15.34
C ILE A 157 3.56 -16.59 -16.76
N PHE A 158 4.28 -15.77 -17.53
CA PHE A 158 4.59 -16.09 -18.92
C PHE A 158 5.84 -17.00 -19.08
N HIS A 159 6.95 -16.72 -18.39
CA HIS A 159 8.15 -17.57 -18.47
C HIS A 159 7.96 -18.96 -17.86
N SER A 160 7.05 -19.09 -16.89
CA SER A 160 6.76 -20.39 -16.30
C SER A 160 5.74 -21.21 -17.09
N GLY A 161 5.23 -20.73 -18.23
CA GLY A 161 4.20 -21.44 -19.02
C GLY A 161 4.50 -21.69 -20.49
N TYR A 162 5.41 -20.95 -21.14
CA TYR A 162 5.51 -20.98 -22.62
C TYR A 162 6.65 -21.78 -23.24
N ALA A 163 7.69 -22.15 -22.49
CA ALA A 163 8.75 -23.00 -23.06
C ALA A 163 8.22 -24.39 -23.45
N TRP A 164 7.23 -24.89 -22.71
CA TRP A 164 6.58 -26.18 -22.91
C TRP A 164 5.44 -26.06 -23.94
N PHE A 165 4.74 -24.93 -23.98
CA PHE A 165 3.70 -24.66 -24.99
C PHE A 165 4.27 -24.48 -26.42
N TRP A 166 5.49 -23.94 -26.56
CA TRP A 166 6.17 -23.89 -27.85
C TRP A 166 6.57 -25.28 -28.37
N TRP A 167 7.09 -26.15 -27.51
CA TRP A 167 7.37 -27.56 -27.87
C TRP A 167 6.12 -28.33 -28.28
N ILE A 168 4.99 -28.10 -27.61
CA ILE A 168 3.70 -28.70 -27.98
C ILE A 168 3.23 -28.19 -29.35
N SER A 169 3.40 -26.89 -29.66
CA SER A 169 2.98 -26.34 -30.96
C SER A 169 3.82 -26.85 -32.12
N TYR A 170 5.15 -26.98 -31.97
CA TYR A 170 6.02 -27.55 -33.01
C TYR A 170 5.90 -29.08 -33.11
N GLY A 171 5.49 -29.77 -32.04
CA GLY A 171 5.22 -31.21 -32.03
C GLY A 171 3.83 -31.60 -32.58
N TRP A 172 2.84 -30.71 -32.48
CA TRP A 172 1.47 -30.97 -32.97
C TRP A 172 1.36 -30.99 -34.49
N SER A 173 2.31 -30.41 -35.22
CA SER A 173 2.32 -30.45 -36.69
C SER A 173 2.74 -31.80 -37.29
N LEU A 174 3.15 -32.79 -36.47
CA LEU A 174 3.57 -34.12 -36.94
C LEU A 174 2.62 -35.27 -36.56
N LEU A 175 1.66 -35.06 -35.66
CA LEU A 175 0.62 -36.04 -35.37
C LEU A 175 -0.75 -35.36 -35.41
N ASN A 176 -1.38 -35.39 -36.58
CA ASN A 176 -2.82 -35.17 -36.65
C ASN A 176 -3.51 -36.28 -35.84
N PRO A 177 -4.36 -35.95 -34.84
CA PRO A 177 -5.08 -36.95 -34.06
C PRO A 177 -5.98 -37.85 -34.91
N ASP A 178 -6.38 -37.36 -36.10
CA ASP A 178 -7.09 -38.15 -37.11
C ASP A 178 -6.22 -39.29 -37.69
N VAL A 179 -4.93 -39.07 -37.90
CA VAL A 179 -4.02 -40.11 -38.44
C VAL A 179 -3.76 -41.19 -37.40
N LEU A 180 -3.64 -40.83 -36.12
CA LEU A 180 -3.50 -41.81 -35.04
C LEU A 180 -4.75 -42.67 -34.91
N LEU A 181 -5.94 -42.06 -34.99
CA LEU A 181 -7.20 -42.78 -34.94
C LEU A 181 -7.36 -43.72 -36.15
N ILE A 182 -7.02 -43.25 -37.36
CA ILE A 182 -7.02 -44.08 -38.57
C ILE A 182 -6.04 -45.26 -38.42
N LEU A 183 -4.81 -45.04 -37.96
CA LEU A 183 -3.83 -46.11 -37.76
C LEU A 183 -4.27 -47.14 -36.71
N LEU A 184 -4.94 -46.70 -35.64
CA LEU A 184 -5.53 -47.60 -34.63
C LEU A 184 -6.66 -48.46 -35.21
N PHE A 185 -7.55 -47.86 -36.03
CA PHE A 185 -8.59 -48.62 -36.73
C PHE A 185 -8.01 -49.60 -37.74
N GLN A 186 -6.94 -49.23 -38.46
CA GLN A 186 -6.24 -50.14 -39.38
C GLN A 186 -5.58 -51.29 -38.64
N ALA A 187 -4.91 -51.03 -37.50
CA ALA A 187 -4.26 -52.05 -36.69
C ALA A 187 -5.27 -53.02 -36.06
N ALA A 188 -6.39 -52.51 -35.52
CA ALA A 188 -7.47 -53.34 -34.99
C ALA A 188 -8.15 -54.17 -36.09
N GLY A 189 -8.38 -53.57 -37.27
CA GLY A 189 -8.95 -54.26 -38.43
C GLY A 189 -8.07 -55.40 -38.94
N LEU A 190 -6.77 -55.13 -39.17
CA LEU A 190 -5.80 -56.16 -39.57
C LEU A 190 -5.67 -57.26 -38.50
N GLY A 191 -5.65 -56.89 -37.22
CA GLY A 191 -5.63 -57.85 -36.11
C GLY A 191 -6.84 -58.80 -36.12
N CYS A 192 -8.04 -58.27 -36.36
CA CYS A 192 -9.26 -59.09 -36.49
C CYS A 192 -9.19 -60.05 -37.67
N VAL A 193 -8.72 -59.60 -38.84
CA VAL A 193 -8.61 -60.46 -40.03
C VAL A 193 -7.59 -61.59 -39.80
N VAL A 194 -6.43 -61.27 -39.20
CA VAL A 194 -5.42 -62.28 -38.85
C VAL A 194 -5.99 -63.26 -37.81
N PHE A 195 -6.71 -62.78 -36.81
CA PHE A 195 -7.33 -63.66 -35.81
C PHE A 195 -8.35 -64.60 -36.44
N LEU A 196 -9.24 -64.12 -37.32
CA LEU A 196 -10.18 -64.98 -38.04
C LEU A 196 -9.48 -66.01 -38.92
N PHE A 197 -8.40 -65.61 -39.61
CA PHE A 197 -7.61 -66.54 -40.42
C PHE A 197 -6.91 -67.61 -39.56
N LEU A 198 -6.43 -67.24 -38.37
CA LEU A 198 -5.86 -68.19 -37.41
C LEU A 198 -6.90 -69.12 -36.78
N GLN A 199 -8.17 -68.70 -36.66
CA GLN A 199 -9.26 -69.57 -36.22
C GLN A 199 -9.58 -70.63 -37.28
N GLU A 200 -9.66 -70.24 -38.55
CA GLU A 200 -9.93 -71.16 -39.67
C GLU A 200 -8.84 -72.25 -39.80
N TRP A 201 -7.56 -71.86 -39.66
CA TRP A 201 -6.44 -72.80 -39.68
C TRP A 201 -6.41 -73.76 -38.49
N ARG A 202 -7.10 -73.45 -37.39
CA ARG A 202 -7.17 -74.34 -36.22
C ARG A 202 -8.26 -75.41 -36.38
N THR A 203 -9.15 -75.25 -37.35
CA THR A 203 -10.29 -76.15 -37.61
C THR A 203 -10.10 -77.08 -38.81
N GLN A 204 -8.93 -77.05 -39.47
CA GLN A 204 -8.43 -78.12 -40.35
C GLN A 204 -7.37 -78.95 -39.62
#